data_AF-A0A1Q3B059-F1
#
_entry.id   AF-A0A1Q3B059-F1
#
_cell.length_a   1.000
_cell.length_b   1.000
_cell.length_c   1.000
_cell.angle_alpha   90.00
_cell.angle_beta   90.00
_cell.angle_gamma   90.00
#
_symmetry.space_group_name_H-M   'P 1'
#
loop_
_entity.id
_entity.type
_entity.pdbx_description
1 polymer ?
#
loop_
_entity_poly.entity_id
_entity_poly.type
_entity_poly.pdbx_seq_one_letter_code
_entity_poly.pdbx_strand_id
1 'polypeptide(L)'
;MLFKIVSQLKMCGEVITEDMLLEKTYRTFHASNVILQQQYRLHGFKKYRELIGSLLIAEQNNELLLQNYESRPTGSAPLPEVNATYSHFRGRGKGLG
;
A
#
# COMPACT_ATOMS: atom_id res chain seq x y z
N MET A 1 -3.44 11.22 20.33
CA MET A 1 -3.79 12.62 20.00
C MET A 1 -5.30 12.80 19.75
N LEU A 2 -5.92 12.00 18.87
CA LEU A 2 -7.37 12.08 18.56
C LEU A 2 -8.31 11.89 19.77
N PHE A 3 -8.02 10.97 20.69
CA PHE A 3 -8.83 10.79 21.91
C PHE A 3 -8.99 12.06 22.76
N LYS A 4 -7.95 12.89 22.85
CA LYS A 4 -7.95 14.11 23.66
C LYS A 4 -8.81 15.21 23.02
N ILE A 5 -8.77 15.31 21.69
CA ILE A 5 -9.59 16.25 20.89
C ILE A 5 -11.06 15.80 20.92
N VAL A 6 -11.32 14.51 20.76
CA VAL A 6 -12.68 13.95 20.84
C VAL A 6 -13.31 14.20 22.21
N SER A 7 -12.55 14.02 23.30
CA SER A 7 -13.04 14.35 24.64
C SER A 7 -13.34 15.84 24.81
N GLN A 8 -12.49 16.74 24.30
CA GLN A 8 -12.73 18.19 24.43
C GLN A 8 -13.96 18.65 23.64
N LEU A 9 -14.14 18.20 22.40
CA LEU A 9 -15.30 18.56 21.58
C LEU A 9 -16.61 18.00 22.17
N LYS A 10 -16.59 16.81 22.77
CA LYS A 10 -17.73 16.28 23.53
C LYS A 10 -18.10 17.17 24.72
N MET A 11 -17.11 17.74 25.40
CA MET A 11 -17.34 18.68 26.51
C MET A 11 -17.92 20.02 26.04
N CYS A 12 -17.72 20.39 24.76
CA CYS A 12 -18.33 21.57 24.13
C CYS A 12 -19.74 21.31 23.58
N GLY A 13 -20.30 20.10 23.77
CA GLY A 13 -21.63 19.74 23.27
C GLY A 13 -21.68 19.39 21.78
N GLU A 14 -20.54 19.30 21.09
CA GLU A 14 -20.50 18.85 19.71
C GLU A 14 -20.72 17.33 19.63
N VAL A 15 -21.68 16.92 18.81
CA VAL A 15 -21.93 15.51 18.51
C VAL A 15 -20.87 15.03 17.53
N ILE A 16 -19.89 14.27 18.03
CA ILE A 16 -18.90 13.62 17.19
C ILE A 16 -19.51 12.34 16.61
N THR A 17 -19.63 12.31 15.28
CA THR A 17 -20.07 11.14 14.52
C THR A 17 -18.88 10.38 13.93
N GLU A 18 -19.09 9.11 13.61
CA GLU A 18 -18.09 8.27 12.92
C GLU A 18 -17.69 8.89 11.57
N ASP A 19 -18.65 9.36 10.77
CA ASP A 19 -18.38 10.00 9.48
C ASP A 19 -17.49 11.24 9.63
N MET A 20 -17.68 12.04 10.68
CA MET A 20 -16.82 13.20 10.93
C MET A 20 -15.38 12.76 11.24
N LEU A 21 -15.21 11.69 12.02
CA LEU A 21 -13.87 11.17 12.33
C LEU A 21 -13.19 10.61 11.08
N LEU A 22 -13.91 9.82 10.27
CA LEU A 22 -13.42 9.27 9.02
C LEU A 22 -12.98 10.39 8.06
N GLU A 23 -13.84 11.38 7.83
CA GLU A 23 -13.55 12.49 6.92
C GLU A 23 -12.37 13.34 7.41
N LYS A 24 -12.29 13.61 8.72
CA LYS A 24 -11.13 14.32 9.30
C LYS A 24 -9.84 13.54 9.07
N THR A 25 -9.84 12.22 9.24
CA THR A 25 -8.66 11.38 8.96
C THR A 25 -8.30 11.36 7.49
N TYR A 26 -9.25 11.29 6.57
CA TYR A 26 -8.92 11.38 5.15
C TYR A 26 -8.25 12.71 4.81
N ARG A 27 -8.66 13.82 5.45
CA ARG A 27 -8.07 15.15 5.20
C ARG A 27 -6.66 15.32 5.77
N THR A 28 -6.18 14.41 6.62
CA THR A 28 -4.80 14.46 7.16
C THR A 28 -3.76 13.79 6.25
N PHE A 29 -4.17 13.17 5.14
CA PHE A 29 -3.22 12.60 4.18
C PHE A 29 -2.36 13.69 3.53
N HIS A 30 -1.07 13.39 3.34
CA HIS A 30 -0.16 14.25 2.61
C HIS A 30 -0.57 14.35 1.13
N ALA A 31 -0.28 15.47 0.47
CA ALA A 31 -0.66 15.73 -0.93
C ALA A 31 -0.10 14.69 -1.93
N SER A 32 1.05 14.08 -1.61
CA SER A 32 1.61 12.98 -2.42
C SER A 32 0.78 11.68 -2.35
N ASN A 33 -0.06 11.53 -1.32
CA ASN A 33 -0.75 10.29 -1.01
C ASN A 33 -2.25 10.36 -1.38
N VAL A 34 -2.63 11.25 -2.30
CA VAL A 34 -4.03 11.44 -2.73
C VAL A 34 -4.64 10.17 -3.33
N ILE A 35 -3.86 9.38 -4.07
CA ILE A 35 -4.34 8.11 -4.63
C ILE A 35 -4.68 7.11 -3.52
N LEU A 36 -3.80 6.99 -2.53
CA LEU A 36 -4.02 6.13 -1.37
C LEU A 36 -5.26 6.58 -0.59
N GLN A 37 -5.37 7.88 -0.32
CA GLN A 37 -6.56 8.47 0.31
C GLN A 37 -7.85 8.08 -0.44
N GLN A 38 -7.87 8.18 -1.78
CA GLN A 38 -9.03 7.82 -2.58
C GLN A 38 -9.36 6.32 -2.50
N GLN A 39 -8.33 5.46 -2.49
CA GLN A 39 -8.52 4.01 -2.32
C GLN A 39 -9.16 3.67 -0.97
N TYR A 40 -8.71 4.29 0.13
CA TYR A 40 -9.31 4.10 1.45
C TYR A 40 -10.74 4.67 1.53
N ARG A 41 -11.02 5.79 0.85
CA ARG A 41 -12.40 6.30 0.72
C ARG A 41 -13.32 5.31 -0.01
N LEU A 42 -12.84 4.73 -1.12
CA LEU A 42 -13.59 3.72 -1.90
C LEU A 42 -13.81 2.41 -1.13
N HIS A 43 -12.92 2.06 -0.20
CA HIS A 43 -13.09 0.89 0.65
C HIS A 43 -14.34 0.99 1.55
N GLY A 44 -14.83 2.21 1.84
CA GLY A 44 -16.14 2.41 2.46
C GLY A 44 -16.22 1.99 3.94
N PHE A 45 -15.17 2.30 4.72
CA PHE A 45 -15.17 2.06 6.17
C PHE A 45 -16.36 2.73 6.86
N LYS A 46 -17.02 2.01 7.78
CA LYS A 46 -18.16 2.53 8.56
C LYS A 46 -17.78 2.92 9.98
N LYS A 47 -16.65 2.42 10.48
CA LYS A 47 -16.14 2.71 11.82
C LYS A 47 -14.73 3.25 11.75
N TYR A 48 -14.49 4.32 12.49
CA TYR A 48 -13.20 4.97 12.61
C TYR A 48 -12.08 4.00 13.02
N ARG A 49 -12.38 3.09 13.97
CA ARG A 49 -11.41 2.09 14.43
C ARG A 49 -10.91 1.16 13.31
N GLU A 50 -11.76 0.85 12.34
CA GLU A 50 -11.42 -0.03 11.22
C GLU A 50 -10.46 0.69 10.27
N LEU A 51 -10.78 1.95 9.92
CA LEU A 51 -9.90 2.80 9.13
C LEU A 51 -8.52 2.94 9.80
N ILE A 52 -8.48 3.31 11.08
CA ILE A 52 -7.21 3.49 11.80
C ILE A 52 -6.42 2.19 11.89
N GLY A 53 -7.08 1.06 12.17
CA GLY A 53 -6.42 -0.24 12.18
C GLY A 53 -5.76 -0.56 10.84
N SER A 54 -6.48 -0.37 9.73
CA SER A 54 -5.93 -0.60 8.39
C SER A 54 -4.80 0.35 8.02
N LEU A 55 -4.82 1.60 8.48
CA LEU A 55 -3.74 2.56 8.25
C LEU A 55 -2.46 2.19 9.02
N LEU A 56 -2.59 1.79 10.28
CA LEU A 56 -1.46 1.37 11.11
C LEU A 56 -0.76 0.13 10.54
N ILE A 57 -1.55 -0.85 10.07
CA ILE A 57 -0.99 -2.05 9.43
C ILE A 57 -0.24 -1.68 8.15
N ALA A 58 -0.80 -0.78 7.33
CA ALA A 58 -0.15 -0.33 6.10
C ALA A 58 1.15 0.43 6.37
N GLU A 59 1.18 1.28 7.40
CA GLU A 59 2.39 1.98 7.85
C GLU A 59 3.48 1.00 8.28
N GLN A 60 3.14 0.01 9.12
CA GLN A 60 4.09 -1.02 9.54
C GLN A 60 4.63 -1.84 8.37
N ASN A 61 3.78 -2.18 7.39
CA ASN A 61 4.20 -2.89 6.19
C ASN A 61 5.17 -2.05 5.35
N ASN A 62 4.95 -0.75 5.25
CA ASN A 62 5.86 0.14 4.53
C ASN A 62 7.23 0.24 5.23
N GLU A 63 7.27 0.33 6.55
CA GLU A 63 8.52 0.29 7.31
C GLU A 63 9.29 -1.02 7.08
N LEU A 64 8.59 -2.16 7.11
CA LEU A 64 9.20 -3.46 6.82
C LEU A 64 9.71 -3.56 5.38
N LEU A 65 8.98 -3.01 4.40
CA LEU A 65 9.43 -2.96 3.01
C LEU A 65 10.70 -2.11 2.86
N LEU A 66 10.80 -0.99 3.55
CA LEU A 66 12.02 -0.17 3.58
C LEU A 66 13.19 -0.93 4.21
N GLN A 67 12.98 -1.63 5.32
CA GLN A 67 14.01 -2.46 5.93
C GLN A 67 14.46 -3.61 5.02
N ASN A 68 13.54 -4.24 4.30
CA ASN A 68 13.86 -5.28 3.31
C ASN A 68 14.69 -4.73 2.14
N TYR A 69 14.44 -3.49 1.72
CA TYR A 69 15.23 -2.83 0.70
C TYR A 69 16.66 -2.56 1.18
N GLU A 70 16.81 -1.98 2.38
CA GLU A 70 18.11 -1.63 2.97
C GLU A 70 18.94 -2.86 3.40
N SER A 71 18.28 -3.95 3.81
CA SER A 71 18.96 -5.20 4.21
C SER A 71 19.40 -6.05 3.02
N ARG A 72 19.00 -5.69 1.79
CA ARG A 72 19.44 -6.38 0.59
C ARG A 72 20.95 -6.13 0.39
N PRO A 73 21.80 -7.16 0.41
CA PRO A 73 23.18 -6.99 -0.02
C PRO A 73 23.15 -6.53 -1.48
N THR A 74 23.97 -5.55 -1.84
CA THR A 74 24.15 -4.98 -3.20
C THR A 74 24.66 -5.99 -4.25
N GLY A 75 24.43 -7.29 -4.06
CA GLY A 75 24.97 -8.38 -4.88
C GLY A 75 24.00 -9.53 -5.11
N SER A 76 22.69 -9.38 -4.95
CA SER A 76 21.78 -10.39 -5.53
C SER A 76 21.89 -10.29 -7.05
N ALA A 77 22.56 -11.27 -7.66
CA ALA A 77 22.74 -11.36 -9.11
C ALA A 77 21.39 -11.12 -9.82
N PRO A 78 21.37 -10.36 -10.94
CA PRO A 78 20.20 -10.31 -11.79
C PRO A 78 19.79 -11.75 -12.11
N LEU A 79 18.51 -12.08 -11.90
CA LEU A 79 17.97 -13.36 -12.33
C LEU A 79 18.32 -13.52 -13.82
N PRO A 80 19.02 -14.59 -14.23
CA PRO A 80 19.35 -14.76 -15.63
C PRO A 80 18.03 -14.87 -16.41
N GLU A 81 17.82 -13.93 -17.32
CA GLU A 81 16.70 -13.89 -18.25
C GLU A 81 16.87 -15.07 -19.21
N VAL A 82 16.34 -16.24 -18.83
CA VAL A 82 16.31 -17.42 -19.70
C VAL A 82 15.20 -17.19 -20.73
N ASN A 83 15.54 -16.49 -21.81
CA ASN A 83 14.76 -16.51 -23.04
C ASN A 83 14.85 -17.91 -23.66
N ALA A 84 14.02 -18.84 -23.17
CA ALA A 84 13.76 -20.10 -23.84
C ALA A 84 12.92 -19.83 -25.09
N THR A 85 13.59 -19.52 -26.20
CA THR A 85 12.92 -19.49 -27.52
C THR A 85 12.64 -20.92 -27.94
N TYR A 86 11.46 -21.42 -27.58
CA TYR A 86 10.89 -22.63 -28.17
C TYR A 86 10.41 -22.28 -29.58
N SER A 87 11.20 -22.62 -30.60
CA SER A 87 10.65 -22.76 -31.96
C SER A 87 11.17 -24.06 -32.58
N HIS A 88 10.55 -25.15 -32.14
CA HIS A 88 10.51 -26.36 -32.95
C HIS A 88 9.66 -26.09 -34.22
N PHE A 89 10.12 -26.67 -35.33
CA PHE A 89 9.48 -26.84 -36.65
C PHE A 89 9.84 -25.86 -37.78
N ARG A 90 10.92 -26.21 -38.50
CA ARG A 90 11.02 -26.45 -39.97
C ARG A 90 12.52 -26.37 -40.31
N GLY A 91 13.20 -27.29 -40.96
CA GLY A 91 12.86 -28.47 -41.74
C GLY A 91 14.05 -28.70 -42.70
N ARG A 92 14.33 -29.97 -43.03
CA ARG A 92 15.09 -30.41 -44.22
C ARG A 92 16.56 -29.97 -44.37
N GLY A 93 17.45 -30.86 -43.92
CA GLY A 93 18.41 -31.60 -44.75
C GLY A 93 19.38 -30.87 -45.68
N LYS A 94 20.67 -31.17 -45.52
CA LYS A 94 21.53 -31.82 -46.53
C LYS A 94 22.95 -31.97 -45.97
N GLY A 95 23.50 -33.18 -46.07
CA GLY A 95 24.89 -33.46 -45.74
C GLY A 95 25.84 -33.01 -46.85
N LEU A 96 27.08 -32.75 -46.44
CA LEU A 96 28.36 -32.76 -47.16
C LEU A 96 29.38 -32.82 -46.00
N GLY A 97 30.43 -33.62 -45.94
CA GLY A 97 31.13 -34.57 -46.80
C GLY A 97 32.40 -34.91 -46.02
#